data_AF-A0A6J8CF69-F1
#
_entry.id   AF-A0A6J8CF69-F1
#
_cell.length_a   1.000
_cell.length_b   1.000
_cell.length_c   1.000
_cell.angle_alpha   90.00
_cell.angle_beta   90.00
_cell.angle_gamma   90.00
#
_symmetry.space_group_name_H-M   'P 1'
#
loop_
_entity.id
_entity.type
_entity.pdbx_description
1 polymer ?
#
loop_
_entity_poly.entity_id
_entity_poly.type
_entity_poly.pdbx_seq_one_letter_code
_entity_poly.pdbx_strand_id
1 'polypeptide(L)'
;MNFILPPNSVILNNHMFYTDRTLTNTTFYLPPKLEYLRFSHVMASSQLLSVIIRNTLSLKFLDLSYVSFKEFPDIFMPEGNVIEHLDFSGIDSRLYVDKGVTKLMGEVKTLLVRDAKLDLTLRERKNVFKYLRNRTIEIDISHNHLWALPKTFRVMSNLEHIDLSYNSFRHFPKALTSIYNLKKVDLRFNRLLTLDKKVTQWADDVCKTHNFSLLFAGNEFACSCENRHFLRWLTQTKVLLDKDGHYHCRFPNGTRTNITDVMEQFHDTFSDCDAIAWLRIGVICIVSSFVIICLSAVLYQFRWRMAYFFYRKLKMNYVIESEDVEFRYDIFVAYASDCCEWLKGSLIPILEQDWKLNVCVKDRDFPVGEDRADTVINSMRNSKFIIFIITPEFIKRKWGKFEIEMAKYEMFEHRKQKRIIVIMKDGTSKEDVPIEFSLIWKDVIMIEWPSDDINTENVWYDLKLQLG
;
A
#
# COMPACT_ATOMS: atom_id res chain seq x y z
N MET A 1 29.11 35.57 -33.65
CA MET A 1 30.29 34.67 -33.61
C MET A 1 30.94 34.71 -34.97
N ASN A 2 32.18 35.17 -35.05
CA ASN A 2 32.96 35.14 -36.30
C ASN A 2 33.41 33.70 -36.53
N PHE A 3 32.78 33.00 -37.48
CA PHE A 3 33.26 31.70 -37.93
C PHE A 3 34.41 31.94 -38.91
N ILE A 4 35.64 31.64 -38.48
CA ILE A 4 36.78 31.50 -39.39
C ILE A 4 36.48 30.30 -40.26
N LEU A 5 36.30 30.53 -41.56
CA LEU A 5 36.03 29.47 -42.50
C LEU A 5 37.31 28.64 -42.71
N PRO A 6 37.22 27.31 -42.71
CA PRO A 6 38.39 26.48 -42.98
C PRO A 6 38.89 26.70 -44.42
N PRO A 7 40.18 26.46 -44.69
CA PRO A 7 40.69 26.37 -46.05
C PRO A 7 39.93 25.27 -46.82
N ASN A 8 39.65 25.47 -48.11
CA ASN A 8 38.78 24.64 -48.95
C ASN A 8 37.28 24.69 -48.57
N SER A 9 36.75 25.90 -48.47
CA SER A 9 35.33 26.19 -48.26
C SER A 9 34.68 26.85 -49.48
N VAL A 10 33.44 26.46 -49.79
CA VAL A 10 32.58 27.16 -50.76
C VAL A 10 31.33 27.63 -50.03
N ILE A 11 31.00 28.90 -50.21
CA ILE A 11 29.82 29.55 -49.60
C ILE A 11 28.98 30.15 -50.71
N LEU A 12 27.72 29.73 -50.73
CA LEU A 12 26.69 30.28 -51.59
C LEU A 12 25.59 30.82 -50.67
N ASN A 13 25.61 32.13 -50.44
CA ASN A 13 24.62 32.85 -49.65
C ASN A 13 23.90 33.87 -50.53
N ASN A 14 22.61 34.11 -50.30
CA ASN A 14 21.86 35.23 -50.91
C ASN A 14 21.81 35.24 -52.45
N HIS A 15 21.94 34.10 -53.11
CA HIS A 15 21.77 33.99 -54.56
C HIS A 15 20.48 33.25 -54.89
N MET A 16 19.61 33.85 -55.72
CA MET A 16 18.53 33.11 -56.37
C MET A 16 19.13 32.15 -57.40
N PHE A 17 19.06 30.85 -57.14
CA PHE A 17 19.40 29.85 -58.15
C PHE A 17 18.21 29.70 -59.10
N TYR A 18 18.29 30.39 -60.25
CA TYR A 18 17.42 30.11 -61.39
C TYR A 18 17.97 28.87 -62.11
N THR A 19 17.34 27.72 -61.91
CA THR A 19 17.48 26.62 -62.86
C THR A 19 16.28 26.68 -63.80
N ASP A 20 16.55 26.56 -65.10
CA ASP A 20 15.55 26.75 -66.14
C ASP A 20 14.38 25.77 -65.97
N ARG A 21 13.17 26.18 -66.40
CA ARG A 21 11.82 25.67 -66.01
C ARG A 21 11.48 24.19 -66.25
N THR A 22 12.44 23.27 -66.15
CA THR A 22 12.24 21.84 -66.30
C THR A 22 12.70 21.10 -65.05
N LEU A 23 11.91 20.10 -64.65
CA LEU A 23 12.23 19.10 -63.64
C LEU A 23 13.60 18.49 -63.96
N THR A 24 14.66 18.94 -63.29
CA THR A 24 16.04 18.57 -63.63
C THR A 24 16.73 17.85 -62.46
N ASN A 25 17.43 16.77 -62.80
CA ASN A 25 18.46 16.21 -61.94
C ASN A 25 19.69 17.10 -62.06
N THR A 26 20.06 17.77 -60.97
CA THR A 26 21.17 18.72 -60.98
C THR A 26 22.41 18.06 -60.42
N THR A 27 23.46 17.94 -61.24
CA THR A 27 24.75 17.39 -60.81
C THR A 27 25.71 18.54 -60.50
N PHE A 28 26.20 18.59 -59.26
CA PHE A 28 27.24 19.52 -58.83
C PHE A 28 28.59 18.80 -58.80
N TYR A 29 29.54 19.30 -59.59
CA TYR A 29 30.93 18.88 -59.52
C TYR A 29 31.67 19.77 -58.53
N LEU A 30 31.94 19.23 -57.35
CA LEU A 30 32.67 19.97 -56.31
C LEU A 30 34.19 19.80 -56.48
N PRO A 31 35.00 20.72 -55.96
CA PRO A 31 36.44 20.54 -55.89
C PRO A 31 36.81 19.29 -55.04
N PRO A 32 37.82 18.50 -55.45
CA PRO A 32 38.13 17.20 -54.82
C PRO A 32 38.69 17.27 -53.41
N LYS A 33 39.18 18.43 -52.98
CA LYS A 33 39.67 18.70 -51.61
C LYS A 33 38.70 19.55 -50.79
N LEU A 34 37.49 19.79 -51.30
CA LEU A 34 36.49 20.59 -50.60
C LEU A 34 36.04 19.85 -49.34
N GLU A 35 36.22 20.48 -48.18
CA GLU A 35 35.78 19.91 -46.90
C GLU A 35 34.51 20.57 -46.36
N TYR A 36 34.24 21.82 -46.77
CA TYR A 36 33.12 22.62 -46.29
C TYR A 36 32.28 23.17 -47.44
N LEU A 37 31.00 22.82 -47.44
CA LEU A 37 30.00 23.36 -48.37
C LEU A 37 28.86 23.98 -47.59
N ARG A 38 28.64 25.28 -47.82
CA ARG A 38 27.49 26.02 -47.29
C ARG A 38 26.61 26.56 -48.41
N PHE A 39 25.33 26.21 -48.32
CA PHE A 39 24.26 26.65 -49.19
C PHE A 39 23.11 27.15 -48.31
N SER A 40 23.11 28.43 -47.98
CA SER A 40 22.26 28.96 -46.90
C SER A 40 21.49 30.21 -47.32
N HIS A 41 20.25 30.36 -46.84
CA HIS A 41 19.35 31.47 -47.17
C HIS A 41 19.12 31.63 -48.68
N VAL A 42 18.89 30.52 -49.37
CA VAL A 42 18.63 30.48 -50.81
C VAL A 42 17.16 30.17 -51.08
N MET A 43 16.54 30.93 -51.98
CA MET A 43 15.26 30.53 -52.56
C MET A 43 15.50 29.65 -53.78
N ALA A 44 15.16 28.36 -53.67
CA ALA A 44 15.07 27.50 -54.85
C ALA A 44 13.76 27.78 -55.56
N SER A 45 13.80 28.57 -56.64
CA SER A 45 12.61 28.95 -57.43
C SER A 45 12.07 27.81 -58.32
N SER A 46 12.85 26.74 -58.47
CA SER A 46 12.61 25.60 -59.37
C SER A 46 12.43 24.30 -58.58
N GLN A 47 11.64 23.35 -59.13
CA GLN A 47 11.50 22.01 -58.55
C GLN A 47 12.76 21.19 -58.82
N LEU A 48 13.65 21.09 -57.83
CA LEU A 48 14.78 20.18 -57.84
C LEU A 48 14.30 18.78 -57.45
N LEU A 49 14.38 17.82 -58.39
CA LEU A 49 14.02 16.41 -58.13
C LEU A 49 15.13 15.71 -57.33
N SER A 50 16.35 15.79 -57.85
CA SER A 50 17.53 15.22 -57.21
C SER A 50 18.76 16.09 -57.38
N VAL A 51 19.62 16.05 -56.37
CA VAL A 51 20.91 16.74 -56.32
C VAL A 51 21.98 15.66 -56.23
N ILE A 52 22.82 15.57 -57.25
CA ILE A 52 23.93 14.60 -57.29
C ILE A 52 25.23 15.37 -57.07
N ILE A 53 25.89 15.10 -55.95
CA ILE A 53 27.21 15.67 -55.66
C ILE A 53 28.27 14.70 -56.17
N ARG A 54 29.19 15.19 -57.01
CA ARG A 54 30.29 14.41 -57.59
C ARG A 54 31.64 15.06 -57.32
N ASN A 55 32.69 14.27 -57.50
CA ASN A 55 34.08 14.71 -57.48
C ASN A 55 34.57 15.22 -56.11
N THR A 56 33.99 14.75 -55.00
CA THR A 56 34.53 14.98 -53.65
C THR A 56 34.28 13.77 -52.74
N LEU A 57 35.31 13.36 -52.00
CA LEU A 57 35.23 12.39 -50.89
C LEU A 57 35.72 13.00 -49.56
N SER A 58 36.13 14.27 -49.58
CA SER A 58 36.67 14.99 -48.43
C SER A 58 35.62 15.85 -47.73
N LEU A 59 34.40 15.94 -48.26
CA LEU A 59 33.37 16.81 -47.74
C LEU A 59 32.89 16.30 -46.38
N LYS A 60 33.11 17.10 -45.33
CA LYS A 60 32.75 16.76 -43.94
C LYS A 60 31.65 17.64 -43.39
N PHE A 61 31.52 18.87 -43.91
CA PHE A 61 30.56 19.87 -43.44
C PHE A 61 29.59 20.22 -44.55
N LEU A 62 28.31 20.01 -44.30
CA LEU A 62 27.22 20.35 -45.19
C LEU A 62 26.20 21.23 -44.47
N ASP A 63 26.10 22.48 -44.88
CA ASP A 63 25.11 23.44 -44.39
C ASP A 63 24.10 23.74 -45.50
N LEU A 64 22.84 23.33 -45.30
CA LEU A 64 21.70 23.64 -46.18
C LEU A 64 20.67 24.55 -45.47
N SER A 65 21.09 25.30 -44.46
CA SER A 65 20.18 26.03 -43.59
C SER A 65 19.38 27.13 -44.32
N TYR A 66 18.11 27.30 -43.96
CA TYR A 66 17.20 28.32 -44.49
C TYR A 66 17.06 28.30 -46.01
N VAL A 67 17.20 27.12 -46.63
CA VAL A 67 16.91 26.94 -48.04
C VAL A 67 15.42 26.69 -48.21
N SER A 68 14.78 27.51 -49.04
CA SER A 68 13.36 27.36 -49.33
C SER A 68 13.16 26.28 -50.39
N PHE A 69 12.70 25.11 -49.96
CA PHE A 69 12.33 24.00 -50.83
C PHE A 69 10.81 23.90 -50.96
N LYS A 70 10.31 23.83 -52.19
CA LYS A 70 8.91 23.43 -52.44
C LYS A 70 8.70 21.94 -52.16
N GLU A 71 9.66 21.12 -52.59
CA GLU A 71 9.81 19.72 -52.22
C GLU A 71 11.30 19.50 -51.95
N PHE A 72 11.63 18.74 -50.90
CA PHE A 72 13.04 18.47 -50.58
C PHE A 72 13.61 17.48 -51.59
N PRO A 73 14.72 17.81 -52.28
CA PRO A 73 15.31 16.96 -53.30
C PRO A 73 15.97 15.72 -52.69
N ASP A 74 16.02 14.62 -53.44
CA ASP A 74 16.88 13.51 -53.07
C ASP A 74 18.35 13.89 -53.26
N ILE A 75 19.14 13.83 -52.18
CA ILE A 75 20.56 14.19 -52.20
C ILE A 75 21.39 12.91 -52.28
N PHE A 76 22.14 12.76 -53.37
CA PHE A 76 23.06 11.65 -53.59
C PHE A 76 24.50 12.12 -53.44
N MET A 77 25.23 11.48 -52.54
CA MET A 77 26.66 11.68 -52.35
C MET A 77 27.45 10.47 -52.84
N PRO A 78 28.73 10.65 -53.21
CA PRO A 78 29.59 9.53 -53.60
C PRO A 78 29.71 8.50 -52.48
N GLU A 79 29.73 7.22 -52.83
CA GLU A 79 29.92 6.15 -51.85
C GLU A 79 31.24 6.33 -51.10
N GLY A 80 31.19 6.15 -49.78
CA GLY A 80 32.33 6.36 -48.88
C GLY A 80 32.50 7.80 -48.37
N ASN A 81 31.73 8.77 -48.86
CA ASN A 81 31.73 10.12 -48.27
C ASN A 81 31.02 10.13 -46.91
N VAL A 82 31.64 10.77 -45.91
CA VAL A 82 31.14 10.81 -44.52
C VAL A 82 30.94 12.25 -44.08
N ILE A 83 29.68 12.65 -43.88
CA ILE A 83 29.33 13.96 -43.35
C ILE A 83 29.40 13.93 -41.83
N GLU A 84 30.29 14.73 -41.25
CA GLU A 84 30.45 14.85 -39.81
C GLU A 84 29.61 15.97 -39.21
N HIS A 85 29.36 17.05 -39.99
CA HIS A 85 28.59 18.22 -39.56
C HIS A 85 27.48 18.51 -40.56
N LEU A 86 26.24 18.55 -40.08
CA LEU A 86 25.05 18.72 -40.91
C LEU A 86 24.14 19.79 -40.33
N ASP A 87 23.78 20.79 -41.14
CA ASP A 87 22.84 21.85 -40.77
C ASP A 87 21.63 21.89 -41.72
N PHE A 88 20.45 21.60 -41.17
CA PHE A 88 19.13 21.70 -41.83
C PHE A 88 18.21 22.71 -41.14
N SER A 89 18.77 23.67 -40.41
CA SER A 89 18.00 24.70 -39.73
C SER A 89 17.12 25.49 -40.72
N GLY A 90 15.93 25.93 -40.33
CA GLY A 90 15.03 26.71 -41.17
C GLY A 90 14.30 25.93 -42.27
N ILE A 91 14.55 24.62 -42.42
CA ILE A 91 13.85 23.77 -43.38
C ILE A 91 12.76 22.98 -42.65
N ASP A 92 11.52 23.04 -43.16
CA ASP A 92 10.40 22.28 -42.61
C ASP A 92 10.71 20.77 -42.63
N SER A 93 10.88 20.19 -41.45
CA SER A 93 11.36 18.81 -41.28
C SER A 93 10.46 17.74 -41.89
N ARG A 94 9.18 18.06 -42.11
CA ARG A 94 8.23 17.17 -42.81
C ARG A 94 8.61 16.93 -44.26
N LEU A 95 9.38 17.84 -44.88
CA LEU A 95 9.80 17.72 -46.27
C LEU A 95 10.87 16.64 -46.46
N TYR A 96 11.72 16.39 -45.46
CA TYR A 96 12.87 15.48 -45.58
C TYR A 96 12.83 14.25 -44.68
N VAL A 97 11.94 14.17 -43.69
CA VAL A 97 11.92 13.09 -42.68
C VAL A 97 11.88 11.65 -43.25
N ASP A 98 11.26 11.46 -44.40
CA ASP A 98 11.16 10.15 -45.06
C ASP A 98 12.05 10.05 -46.32
N LYS A 99 12.87 11.08 -46.59
CA LYS A 99 13.76 11.13 -47.75
C LYS A 99 15.11 10.50 -47.43
N GLY A 100 15.81 10.06 -48.49
CA GLY A 100 17.11 9.39 -48.37
C GLY A 100 18.18 10.21 -47.65
N VAL A 101 18.06 11.54 -47.68
CA VAL A 101 18.96 12.49 -47.00
C VAL A 101 19.09 12.23 -45.50
N THR A 102 18.05 11.70 -44.85
CA THR A 102 18.10 11.38 -43.40
C THR A 102 19.07 10.25 -43.09
N LYS A 103 19.42 9.40 -44.07
CA LYS A 103 20.46 8.38 -43.91
C LYS A 103 21.85 9.00 -43.71
N LEU A 104 22.07 10.22 -44.20
CA LEU A 104 23.33 10.95 -43.97
C LEU A 104 23.56 11.19 -42.47
N MET A 105 22.50 11.26 -41.66
CA MET A 105 22.59 11.44 -40.21
C MET A 105 23.23 10.25 -39.48
N GLY A 106 23.42 9.10 -40.14
CA GLY A 106 24.00 7.90 -39.54
C GLY A 106 25.43 8.07 -39.02
N GLU A 107 26.22 8.94 -39.65
CA GLU A 107 27.63 9.13 -39.31
C GLU A 107 27.95 10.53 -38.77
N VAL A 108 26.91 11.36 -38.56
CA VAL A 108 27.04 12.76 -38.13
C VAL A 108 27.47 12.87 -36.67
N LYS A 109 28.47 13.72 -36.42
CA LYS A 109 28.95 14.13 -35.09
C LYS A 109 28.17 15.34 -34.56
N THR A 110 27.93 16.34 -35.40
CA THR A 110 27.18 17.56 -35.04
C THR A 110 25.98 17.75 -35.97
N LEU A 111 24.78 17.75 -35.40
CA LEU A 111 23.53 17.96 -36.13
C LEU A 111 22.84 19.25 -35.67
N LEU A 112 22.55 20.16 -36.60
CA LEU A 112 21.81 21.39 -36.36
C LEU A 112 20.49 21.35 -37.13
N VAL A 113 19.37 21.48 -36.41
CA VAL A 113 18.02 21.47 -36.98
C VAL A 113 17.16 22.48 -36.22
N ARG A 114 17.56 23.76 -36.24
CA ARG A 114 16.82 24.86 -35.58
C ARG A 114 15.65 25.33 -36.42
N ASP A 115 14.57 25.82 -35.81
CA ASP A 115 13.46 26.46 -36.55
C ASP A 115 12.93 25.60 -37.73
N ALA A 116 12.80 24.30 -37.51
CA ALA A 116 12.50 23.31 -38.55
C ALA A 116 11.11 22.67 -38.36
N LYS A 117 10.27 23.27 -37.51
CA LYS A 117 8.93 22.76 -37.14
C LYS A 117 8.94 21.29 -36.73
N LEU A 118 9.96 20.86 -35.99
CA LEU A 118 10.11 19.45 -35.58
C LEU A 118 8.92 18.97 -34.73
N ASP A 119 8.23 19.85 -34.01
CA ASP A 119 7.03 19.48 -33.26
C ASP A 119 5.92 18.93 -34.16
N LEU A 120 5.71 19.52 -35.35
CA LEU A 120 4.72 19.05 -36.31
C LEU A 120 5.08 17.66 -36.85
N THR A 121 6.35 17.44 -37.18
CA THR A 121 6.86 16.14 -37.63
C THR A 121 6.66 15.06 -36.56
N LEU A 122 6.92 15.37 -35.29
CA LEU A 122 6.68 14.44 -34.18
C LEU A 122 5.19 14.19 -33.94
N ARG A 123 4.30 15.18 -34.13
CA ARG A 123 2.84 15.00 -34.06
C ARG A 123 2.31 14.04 -35.12
N GLU A 124 2.91 14.06 -36.31
CA GLU A 124 2.66 13.10 -37.40
C GLU A 124 3.26 11.70 -37.13
N ARG A 125 3.86 11.48 -35.95
CA ARG A 125 4.53 10.23 -35.55
C ARG A 125 5.75 9.88 -36.42
N LYS A 126 6.31 10.87 -37.11
CA LYS A 126 7.54 10.72 -37.89
C LYS A 126 8.74 11.11 -37.03
N ASN A 127 9.93 10.58 -37.36
CA ASN A 127 11.12 10.78 -36.55
C ASN A 127 12.36 10.97 -37.43
N VAL A 128 12.76 12.23 -37.62
CA VAL A 128 13.98 12.59 -38.37
C VAL A 128 15.24 11.98 -37.76
N PHE A 129 15.22 11.72 -36.45
CA PHE A 129 16.35 11.22 -35.69
C PHE A 129 16.52 9.70 -35.77
N LYS A 130 15.65 8.98 -36.51
CA LYS A 130 15.65 7.51 -36.58
C LYS A 130 17.01 6.92 -36.99
N TYR A 131 17.74 7.63 -37.85
CA TYR A 131 19.04 7.19 -38.36
C TYR A 131 20.21 7.66 -37.51
N LEU A 132 20.01 8.51 -36.50
CA LEU A 132 21.09 8.88 -35.60
C LEU A 132 21.66 7.65 -34.90
N ARG A 133 22.98 7.61 -34.81
CA ARG A 133 23.74 6.52 -34.20
C ARG A 133 24.56 7.04 -33.03
N ASN A 134 25.30 6.14 -32.41
CA ASN A 134 26.20 6.43 -31.32
C ASN A 134 27.49 7.16 -31.75
N ARG A 135 27.45 7.96 -32.82
CA ARG A 135 28.56 8.84 -33.24
C ARG A 135 28.27 10.31 -32.97
N THR A 136 27.01 10.65 -32.75
CA THR A 136 26.58 12.03 -32.55
C THR A 136 26.98 12.52 -31.18
N ILE A 137 27.74 13.62 -31.17
CA ILE A 137 28.33 14.27 -30.00
C ILE A 137 27.52 15.53 -29.66
N GLU A 138 27.04 16.24 -30.67
CA GLU A 138 26.36 17.53 -30.50
C GLU A 138 25.06 17.57 -31.31
N ILE A 139 23.97 18.01 -30.67
CA ILE A 139 22.68 18.22 -31.33
C ILE A 139 22.12 19.57 -30.92
N ASP A 140 21.75 20.38 -31.89
CA ASP A 140 21.00 21.61 -31.67
C ASP A 140 19.63 21.52 -32.35
N ILE A 141 18.59 21.46 -31.52
CA ILE A 141 17.18 21.44 -31.94
C ILE A 141 16.39 22.53 -31.21
N SER A 142 17.07 23.65 -30.92
CA SER A 142 16.46 24.86 -30.38
C SER A 142 15.41 25.44 -31.33
N HIS A 143 14.48 26.25 -30.82
CA HIS A 143 13.45 26.94 -31.62
C HIS A 143 12.52 26.01 -32.42
N ASN A 144 12.14 24.85 -31.89
CA ASN A 144 11.30 23.87 -32.61
C ASN A 144 9.94 23.60 -31.97
N HIS A 145 9.55 24.38 -30.95
CA HIS A 145 8.31 24.20 -30.19
C HIS A 145 8.11 22.78 -29.64
N LEU A 146 9.21 22.05 -29.40
CA LEU A 146 9.18 20.67 -28.91
C LEU A 146 8.61 20.60 -27.50
N TRP A 147 7.85 19.55 -27.22
CA TRP A 147 7.28 19.25 -25.89
C TRP A 147 7.80 17.92 -25.31
N ALA A 148 8.40 17.08 -26.15
CA ALA A 148 9.01 15.80 -25.79
C ALA A 148 10.12 15.44 -26.80
N LEU A 149 11.02 14.54 -26.40
CA LEU A 149 12.01 13.93 -27.29
C LEU A 149 11.64 12.47 -27.61
N PRO A 150 11.91 11.98 -28.83
CA PRO A 150 11.67 10.59 -29.18
C PRO A 150 12.60 9.64 -28.42
N LYS A 151 12.16 8.38 -28.27
CA LYS A 151 12.93 7.35 -27.53
C LYS A 151 14.31 7.07 -28.13
N THR A 152 14.55 7.41 -29.40
CA THR A 152 15.85 7.27 -30.07
C THR A 152 16.99 7.96 -29.32
N PHE A 153 16.69 9.06 -28.60
CA PHE A 153 17.71 9.74 -27.79
C PHE A 153 18.29 8.86 -26.67
N ARG A 154 17.54 7.87 -26.17
CA ARG A 154 17.96 7.04 -25.04
C ARG A 154 19.23 6.22 -25.29
N VAL A 155 19.52 5.91 -26.56
CA VAL A 155 20.64 5.05 -26.96
C VAL A 155 21.85 5.82 -27.48
N MET A 156 21.81 7.16 -27.46
CA MET A 156 22.92 8.00 -27.91
C MET A 156 23.93 8.21 -26.78
N SER A 157 24.68 7.16 -26.42
CA SER A 157 25.61 7.21 -25.29
C SER A 157 26.79 8.15 -25.51
N ASN A 158 27.13 8.51 -26.74
CA ASN A 158 28.24 9.42 -27.06
C ASN A 158 27.83 10.90 -27.15
N LEU A 159 26.54 11.22 -26.91
CA LEU A 159 26.06 12.59 -26.94
C LEU A 159 26.60 13.37 -25.72
N GLU A 160 27.30 14.46 -25.99
CA GLU A 160 27.92 15.32 -24.97
C GLU A 160 27.19 16.67 -24.84
N HIS A 161 26.67 17.21 -25.94
CA HIS A 161 26.05 18.53 -25.97
C HIS A 161 24.68 18.47 -26.63
N ILE A 162 23.66 18.99 -25.96
CA ILE A 162 22.32 19.14 -26.55
C ILE A 162 21.73 20.50 -26.23
N ASP A 163 21.30 21.21 -27.28
CA ASP A 163 20.57 22.46 -27.18
C ASP A 163 19.07 22.24 -27.47
N LEU A 164 18.26 22.44 -26.44
CA LEU A 164 16.80 22.38 -26.43
C LEU A 164 16.18 23.73 -26.07
N SER A 165 16.94 24.82 -26.12
CA SER A 165 16.47 26.15 -25.77
C SER A 165 15.34 26.62 -26.70
N TYR A 166 14.50 27.54 -26.21
CA TYR A 166 13.37 28.10 -26.98
C TYR A 166 12.41 27.03 -27.52
N ASN A 167 12.11 26.01 -26.71
CA ASN A 167 11.11 25.00 -26.99
C ASN A 167 9.90 25.17 -26.05
N SER A 168 9.08 24.13 -25.89
CA SER A 168 7.86 24.14 -25.06
C SER A 168 7.84 23.00 -24.04
N PHE A 169 9.01 22.55 -23.58
CA PHE A 169 9.11 21.49 -22.57
C PHE A 169 8.52 21.97 -21.23
N ARG A 170 7.51 21.24 -20.74
CA ARG A 170 6.92 21.44 -19.39
C ARG A 170 7.61 20.60 -18.31
N HIS A 171 8.23 19.51 -18.73
CA HIS A 171 9.01 18.61 -17.89
C HIS A 171 10.35 18.34 -18.56
N PHE A 172 11.36 18.02 -17.76
CA PHE A 172 12.65 17.59 -18.29
C PHE A 172 12.48 16.36 -19.19
N PRO A 173 13.11 16.33 -20.38
CA PRO A 173 12.98 15.21 -21.31
C PRO A 173 13.66 13.95 -20.77
N LYS A 174 12.86 13.03 -20.21
CA LYS A 174 13.29 11.73 -19.64
C LYS A 174 14.07 10.83 -20.60
N ALA A 175 14.15 11.15 -21.89
CA ALA A 175 15.02 10.44 -22.82
C ALA A 175 16.51 10.74 -22.59
N LEU A 176 16.84 11.88 -21.98
CA LEU A 176 18.24 12.26 -21.69
C LEU A 176 18.78 11.63 -20.41
N THR A 177 17.92 11.17 -19.50
CA THR A 177 18.34 10.62 -18.20
C THR A 177 19.03 9.24 -18.30
N SER A 178 19.21 8.70 -19.50
CA SER A 178 20.02 7.49 -19.75
C SER A 178 21.39 7.80 -20.36
N ILE A 179 21.69 9.07 -20.63
CA ILE A 179 22.92 9.49 -21.30
C ILE A 179 23.86 10.13 -20.25
N TYR A 180 24.80 9.35 -19.74
CA TYR A 180 25.71 9.80 -18.67
C TYR A 180 26.94 10.58 -19.18
N ASN A 181 27.18 10.61 -20.50
CA ASN A 181 28.27 11.37 -21.11
C ASN A 181 27.90 12.83 -21.43
N LEU A 182 26.67 13.26 -21.12
CA LEU A 182 26.25 14.64 -21.33
C LEU A 182 27.09 15.59 -20.50
N LYS A 183 27.74 16.55 -21.16
CA LYS A 183 28.51 17.65 -20.57
C LYS A 183 27.70 18.94 -20.53
N LYS A 184 26.79 19.15 -21.48
CA LYS A 184 25.93 20.35 -21.52
C LYS A 184 24.52 20.03 -22.00
N VAL A 185 23.53 20.44 -21.22
CA VAL A 185 22.11 20.44 -21.59
C VAL A 185 21.57 21.86 -21.48
N ASP A 186 21.11 22.41 -22.60
CA ASP A 186 20.47 23.72 -22.64
C ASP A 186 18.96 23.58 -22.75
N LEU A 187 18.24 24.05 -21.74
CA LEU A 187 16.78 24.07 -21.64
C LEU A 187 16.26 25.49 -21.40
N ARG A 188 17.06 26.52 -21.70
CA ARG A 188 16.66 27.93 -21.51
C ARG A 188 15.40 28.26 -22.31
N PHE A 189 14.60 29.18 -21.79
CA PHE A 189 13.37 29.65 -22.45
C PHE A 189 12.41 28.52 -22.84
N ASN A 190 12.16 27.62 -21.90
CA ASN A 190 11.13 26.59 -21.98
C ASN A 190 9.98 26.91 -21.01
N ARG A 191 9.16 25.91 -20.68
CA ARG A 191 8.00 26.05 -19.77
C ARG A 191 8.14 25.12 -18.55
N LEU A 192 9.36 24.85 -18.12
CA LEU A 192 9.65 23.97 -16.98
C LEU A 192 9.14 24.62 -15.70
N LEU A 193 8.37 23.85 -14.92
CA LEU A 193 7.92 24.27 -13.59
C LEU A 193 8.80 23.73 -12.46
N THR A 194 9.50 22.61 -12.71
CA THR A 194 10.30 21.87 -11.74
C THR A 194 11.19 20.82 -12.42
N LEU A 195 12.14 20.25 -11.66
CA LEU A 195 12.83 19.00 -12.00
C LEU A 195 12.47 17.90 -10.99
N ASP A 196 11.98 16.77 -11.49
CA ASP A 196 11.66 15.61 -10.65
C ASP A 196 12.92 15.10 -9.92
N LYS A 197 12.75 14.46 -8.75
CA LYS A 197 13.85 13.89 -7.94
C LYS A 197 14.80 12.98 -8.73
N LYS A 198 14.27 12.19 -9.67
CA LYS A 198 15.08 11.30 -10.53
C LYS A 198 16.00 12.09 -11.47
N VAL A 199 15.54 13.25 -11.94
CA VAL A 199 16.31 14.11 -12.84
C VAL A 199 17.39 14.85 -12.06
N THR A 200 17.07 15.41 -10.89
CA THR A 200 18.07 16.05 -10.04
C THR A 200 19.15 15.06 -9.59
N GLN A 201 18.76 13.83 -9.24
CA GLN A 201 19.71 12.76 -8.90
C GLN A 201 20.59 12.37 -10.09
N TRP A 202 20.00 12.18 -11.28
CA TRP A 202 20.77 11.92 -12.49
C TRP A 202 21.77 13.04 -12.79
N ALA A 203 21.35 14.30 -12.68
CA ALA A 203 22.22 15.45 -12.92
C ALA A 203 23.41 15.48 -11.94
N ASP A 204 23.16 15.21 -10.66
CA ASP A 204 24.22 15.09 -9.65
C ASP A 204 25.15 13.91 -9.94
N ASP A 205 24.61 12.77 -10.37
CA ASP A 205 25.41 11.58 -10.72
C ASP A 205 26.31 11.81 -11.93
N VAL A 206 25.81 12.49 -12.97
CA VAL A 206 26.63 12.91 -14.12
C VAL A 206 27.72 13.88 -13.67
N CYS A 207 27.38 14.87 -12.84
CA CYS A 207 28.32 15.86 -12.33
C CYS A 207 29.46 15.26 -11.46
N LYS A 208 29.26 14.07 -10.86
CA LYS A 208 30.34 13.36 -10.15
C LYS A 208 31.42 12.84 -11.09
N THR A 209 31.07 12.57 -12.34
CA THR A 209 31.98 11.95 -13.31
C THR A 209 32.78 13.01 -14.08
N HIS A 210 32.13 14.10 -14.48
CA HIS A 210 32.73 15.15 -15.30
C HIS A 210 32.02 16.49 -15.03
N ASN A 211 32.61 17.59 -15.50
CA ASN A 211 31.96 18.90 -15.45
C ASN A 211 30.68 18.85 -16.28
N PHE A 212 29.54 19.03 -15.61
CA PHE A 212 28.22 19.01 -16.21
C PHE A 212 27.53 20.37 -16.07
N SER A 213 27.08 20.92 -17.19
CA SER A 213 26.34 22.17 -17.25
C SER A 213 24.88 21.93 -17.62
N LEU A 214 23.98 22.45 -16.78
CA LEU A 214 22.54 22.39 -16.99
C LEU A 214 21.98 23.80 -16.97
N LEU A 215 21.57 24.29 -18.15
CA LEU A 215 21.12 25.68 -18.32
C LEU A 215 19.59 25.71 -18.47
N PHE A 216 18.90 26.52 -17.69
CA PHE A 216 17.43 26.61 -17.75
C PHE A 216 16.87 27.97 -17.34
N ALA A 217 17.64 29.06 -17.45
CA ALA A 217 17.09 30.41 -17.32
C ALA A 217 15.94 30.67 -18.31
N GLY A 218 15.01 31.54 -17.92
CA GLY A 218 13.83 31.85 -18.72
C GLY A 218 12.72 30.80 -18.63
N ASN A 219 12.84 29.81 -17.73
CA ASN A 219 11.72 28.97 -17.31
C ASN A 219 10.97 29.60 -16.13
N GLU A 220 9.72 29.18 -15.94
CA GLU A 220 8.82 29.70 -14.91
C GLU A 220 8.63 28.68 -13.78
N PHE A 221 9.64 28.54 -12.93
CA PHE A 221 9.57 27.58 -11.82
C PHE A 221 8.44 27.92 -10.85
N ALA A 222 7.80 26.90 -10.29
CA ALA A 222 6.70 27.10 -9.35
C ALA A 222 7.18 26.97 -7.90
N CYS A 223 6.94 28.00 -7.08
CA CYS A 223 7.12 27.95 -5.63
C CYS A 223 5.91 27.21 -5.02
N SER A 224 5.99 25.89 -4.91
CA SER A 224 4.89 25.06 -4.39
C SER A 224 5.39 23.98 -3.44
N CYS A 225 4.47 23.43 -2.63
CA CYS A 225 4.74 22.32 -1.73
C CYS A 225 5.32 21.09 -2.46
N GLU A 226 4.96 20.85 -3.71
CA GLU A 226 5.45 19.71 -4.50
C GLU A 226 6.90 19.89 -4.97
N ASN A 227 7.31 21.15 -5.17
CA ASN A 227 8.61 21.50 -5.76
C ASN A 227 9.71 21.79 -4.72
N ARG A 228 9.41 21.71 -3.42
CA ARG A 228 10.35 21.98 -2.31
C ARG A 228 11.71 21.30 -2.48
N HIS A 229 11.69 20.04 -2.93
CA HIS A 229 12.92 19.29 -3.17
C HIS A 229 13.78 19.91 -4.29
N PHE A 230 13.15 20.29 -5.40
CA PHE A 230 13.83 20.93 -6.52
C PHE A 230 14.40 22.31 -6.13
N LEU A 231 13.62 23.12 -5.40
CA LEU A 231 14.07 24.42 -4.94
C LEU A 231 15.30 24.32 -4.01
N ARG A 232 15.28 23.33 -3.10
CA ARG A 232 16.45 23.03 -2.26
C ARG A 232 17.64 22.50 -3.05
N TRP A 233 17.39 21.67 -4.06
CA TRP A 233 18.46 21.14 -4.92
C TRP A 233 19.16 22.27 -5.69
N LEU A 234 18.42 23.27 -6.18
CA LEU A 234 19.00 24.41 -6.91
C LEU A 234 20.05 25.18 -6.11
N THR A 235 19.90 25.28 -4.80
CA THR A 235 20.84 26.02 -3.94
C THR A 235 21.98 25.17 -3.40
N GLN A 236 21.92 23.85 -3.56
CA GLN A 236 22.86 22.90 -2.96
C GLN A 236 23.66 22.08 -4.00
N THR A 237 23.21 22.06 -5.25
CA THR A 237 23.84 21.26 -6.30
C THR A 237 25.23 21.80 -6.69
N LYS A 238 26.10 20.89 -7.12
CA LYS A 238 27.41 21.21 -7.72
C LYS A 238 27.36 21.29 -9.25
N VAL A 239 26.22 20.95 -9.85
CA VAL A 239 25.99 21.07 -11.29
C VAL A 239 26.20 22.54 -11.70
N LEU A 240 26.89 22.77 -12.81
CA LEU A 240 27.12 24.12 -13.31
C LEU A 240 25.82 24.67 -13.91
N LEU A 241 25.18 25.56 -13.16
CA LEU A 241 23.94 26.22 -13.54
C LEU A 241 24.22 27.53 -14.29
N ASP A 242 23.27 28.01 -15.09
CA ASP A 242 23.31 29.39 -15.60
C ASP A 242 22.89 30.41 -14.54
N LYS A 243 23.11 31.70 -14.83
CA LYS A 243 22.78 32.82 -13.93
C LYS A 243 23.41 32.70 -12.54
N ASP A 244 24.52 31.98 -12.42
CA ASP A 244 25.20 31.71 -11.15
C ASP A 244 24.22 31.14 -10.09
N GLY A 245 23.22 30.36 -10.50
CA GLY A 245 22.22 29.78 -9.60
C GLY A 245 21.08 30.72 -9.20
N HIS A 246 21.04 31.96 -9.68
CA HIS A 246 20.01 32.94 -9.32
C HIS A 246 18.78 32.79 -10.23
N TYR A 247 17.78 32.09 -9.71
CA TYR A 247 16.52 31.84 -10.41
C TYR A 247 15.33 32.41 -9.64
N HIS A 248 14.26 32.70 -10.36
CA HIS A 248 12.99 33.11 -9.76
C HIS A 248 11.99 31.96 -9.82
N CYS A 249 11.11 31.87 -8.83
CA CYS A 249 9.92 31.04 -8.87
C CYS A 249 8.65 31.89 -8.68
N ARG A 250 7.52 31.34 -9.10
CA ARG A 250 6.19 31.96 -8.97
C ARG A 250 5.33 31.15 -8.00
N PHE A 251 4.73 31.82 -7.02
CA PHE A 251 3.76 31.24 -6.11
C PHE A 251 2.38 31.07 -6.79
N PRO A 252 1.49 30.22 -6.25
CA PRO A 252 0.13 30.04 -6.80
C PRO A 252 -0.70 31.33 -6.86
N ASN A 253 -0.40 32.31 -6.01
CA ASN A 253 -1.03 33.64 -6.00
C ASN A 253 -0.51 34.58 -7.11
N GLY A 254 0.48 34.15 -7.91
CA GLY A 254 1.09 34.92 -9.00
C GLY A 254 2.35 35.70 -8.61
N THR A 255 2.69 35.80 -7.31
CA THR A 255 3.89 36.51 -6.85
C THR A 255 5.15 35.83 -7.35
N ARG A 256 6.05 36.60 -7.94
CA ARG A 256 7.36 36.14 -8.42
C ARG A 256 8.45 36.57 -7.44
N THR A 257 9.22 35.62 -6.93
CA THR A 257 10.25 35.84 -5.91
C THR A 257 11.55 35.16 -6.31
N ASN A 258 12.69 35.67 -5.84
CA ASN A 258 13.98 35.00 -6.01
C ASN A 258 14.02 33.74 -5.12
N ILE A 259 14.57 32.65 -5.64
CA ILE A 259 14.63 31.37 -4.93
C ILE A 259 15.53 31.46 -3.69
N THR A 260 16.57 32.30 -3.71
CA THR A 260 17.43 32.54 -2.54
C THR A 260 16.62 33.05 -1.35
N ASP A 261 15.75 34.03 -1.57
CA ASP A 261 14.92 34.64 -0.53
C ASP A 261 13.90 33.63 0.01
N VAL A 262 13.35 32.78 -0.87
CA VAL A 262 12.46 31.68 -0.49
C VAL A 262 13.21 30.62 0.34
N MET A 263 14.50 30.39 0.09
CA MET A 263 15.30 29.46 0.88
C MET A 263 15.68 30.01 2.26
N GLU A 264 15.87 31.32 2.41
CA GLU A 264 16.12 31.94 3.73
C GLU A 264 14.93 31.75 4.67
N GLN A 265 13.71 31.85 4.14
CA GLN A 265 12.46 31.67 4.89
C GLN A 265 11.79 30.32 4.59
N PHE A 266 12.57 29.29 4.27
CA PHE A 266 12.05 28.01 3.76
C PHE A 266 11.06 27.34 4.73
N HIS A 267 11.40 27.32 6.02
CA HIS A 267 10.57 26.68 7.04
C HIS A 267 9.24 27.39 7.20
N ASP A 268 9.24 28.73 7.26
CA ASP A 268 8.02 29.52 7.42
C ASP A 268 7.15 29.42 6.16
N THR A 269 7.76 29.58 4.98
CA THR A 269 7.08 29.56 3.67
C THR A 269 6.38 28.23 3.39
N PHE A 270 6.95 27.12 3.84
CA PHE A 270 6.44 25.77 3.55
C PHE A 270 5.92 25.02 4.78
N SER A 271 5.75 25.69 5.92
CA SER A 271 5.24 25.12 7.17
C SER A 271 3.87 24.46 7.01
N ASP A 272 2.98 25.10 6.26
CA ASP A 272 1.62 24.61 6.00
C ASP A 272 1.57 23.34 5.13
N CYS A 273 2.64 23.05 4.39
CA CYS A 273 2.64 21.95 3.43
C CYS A 273 2.49 20.56 4.07
N ASP A 274 3.02 20.40 5.29
CA ASP A 274 2.95 19.13 6.03
C ASP A 274 1.86 19.16 7.12
N ALA A 275 1.27 20.33 7.39
CA ALA A 275 0.25 20.52 8.42
C ALA A 275 -0.98 19.62 8.19
N ILE A 276 -1.43 19.47 6.94
CA ILE A 276 -2.56 18.60 6.59
C ILE A 276 -2.24 17.13 6.89
N ALA A 277 -0.99 16.69 6.64
CA ALA A 277 -0.59 15.31 6.91
C ALA A 277 -0.54 15.03 8.42
N TRP A 278 0.04 15.95 9.20
CA TRP A 278 0.08 15.84 10.66
C TRP A 278 -1.30 15.92 11.30
N LEU A 279 -2.20 16.76 10.77
CA LEU A 279 -3.58 16.83 11.23
C LEU A 279 -4.32 15.51 10.99
N ARG A 280 -4.12 14.89 9.82
CA ARG A 280 -4.68 13.55 9.52
C ARG A 280 -4.15 12.49 10.49
N ILE A 281 -2.85 12.47 10.75
CA ILE A 281 -2.23 11.54 11.71
C ILE A 281 -2.80 11.76 13.11
N GLY A 282 -2.91 13.01 13.55
CA GLY A 282 -3.48 13.36 14.85
C GLY A 282 -4.92 12.87 15.01
N VAL A 283 -5.77 13.09 14.01
CA VAL A 283 -7.17 12.61 14.02
C VAL A 283 -7.22 11.09 14.09
N ILE A 284 -6.41 10.38 13.31
CA ILE A 284 -6.34 8.91 13.34
C ILE A 284 -5.96 8.41 14.74
N CYS A 285 -4.93 9.01 15.35
CA CYS A 285 -4.47 8.64 16.69
C CYS A 285 -5.53 8.88 17.77
N ILE A 286 -6.28 9.99 17.69
CA ILE A 286 -7.36 10.29 18.63
C ILE A 286 -8.50 9.27 18.49
N VAL A 287 -8.92 8.99 17.25
CA VAL A 287 -9.97 8.01 16.96
C VAL A 287 -9.55 6.61 17.41
N SER A 288 -8.32 6.18 17.12
CA SER A 288 -7.83 4.87 17.56
C SER A 288 -7.76 4.76 19.08
N SER A 289 -7.32 5.82 19.76
CA SER A 289 -7.27 5.86 21.23
C SER A 289 -8.68 5.75 21.83
N PHE A 290 -9.65 6.47 21.26
CA PHE A 290 -11.05 6.40 21.69
C PHE A 290 -11.63 4.99 21.50
N VAL A 291 -11.39 4.36 20.35
CA VAL A 291 -11.85 2.99 20.08
C VAL A 291 -11.23 1.99 21.06
N ILE A 292 -9.93 2.12 21.37
CA ILE A 292 -9.26 1.26 22.37
C ILE A 292 -9.87 1.44 23.76
N ILE A 293 -10.17 2.68 24.16
CA ILE A 293 -10.82 2.96 25.45
C ILE A 293 -12.22 2.35 25.49
N CYS A 294 -13.02 2.50 24.43
CA CYS A 294 -14.35 1.89 24.35
C CYS A 294 -14.28 0.35 24.39
N LEU A 295 -13.37 -0.27 23.62
CA LEU A 295 -13.19 -1.72 23.62
C LEU A 295 -12.74 -2.24 24.98
N SER A 296 -11.78 -1.58 25.63
CA SER A 296 -11.32 -1.96 26.96
C SER A 296 -12.42 -1.81 28.01
N ALA A 297 -13.25 -0.76 27.93
CA ALA A 297 -14.43 -0.59 28.80
C ALA A 297 -15.46 -1.72 28.60
N VAL A 298 -15.76 -2.08 27.34
CA VAL A 298 -16.65 -3.21 27.01
C VAL A 298 -16.07 -4.52 27.54
N LEU A 299 -14.79 -4.81 27.28
CA LEU A 299 -14.12 -6.01 27.79
C LEU A 299 -14.12 -6.07 29.32
N TYR A 300 -13.92 -4.94 29.99
CA TYR A 300 -13.98 -4.85 31.45
C TYR A 300 -15.38 -5.10 31.99
N GLN A 301 -16.40 -4.50 31.37
CA GLN A 301 -17.81 -4.70 31.75
C GLN A 301 -18.23 -6.17 31.62
N PHE A 302 -17.77 -6.85 30.58
CA PHE A 302 -18.12 -8.25 30.30
C PHE A 302 -17.10 -9.28 30.82
N ARG A 303 -16.09 -8.87 31.60
CA ARG A 303 -14.95 -9.72 31.99
C ARG A 303 -15.35 -11.04 32.64
N TRP A 304 -16.34 -11.04 33.53
CA TRP A 304 -16.79 -12.26 34.22
C TRP A 304 -17.58 -13.20 33.31
N ARG A 305 -18.35 -12.68 32.36
CA ARG A 305 -19.05 -13.49 31.36
C ARG A 305 -18.06 -14.15 30.39
N MET A 306 -17.04 -13.41 29.96
CA MET A 306 -15.97 -13.94 29.12
C MET A 306 -15.15 -14.98 29.86
N ALA A 307 -14.75 -14.73 31.11
CA ALA A 307 -14.03 -15.71 31.94
C ALA A 307 -14.85 -16.99 32.15
N TYR A 308 -16.15 -16.86 32.43
CA TYR A 308 -17.05 -18.01 32.55
C TYR A 308 -17.20 -18.77 31.22
N PHE A 309 -17.33 -18.06 30.09
CA PHE A 309 -17.39 -18.67 28.76
C PHE A 309 -16.11 -19.44 28.43
N PHE A 310 -14.92 -18.87 28.70
CA PHE A 310 -13.64 -19.54 28.49
C PHE A 310 -13.46 -20.74 29.43
N TYR A 311 -13.83 -20.61 30.71
CA TYR A 311 -13.83 -21.72 31.66
C TYR A 311 -14.71 -22.88 31.17
N ARG A 312 -15.93 -22.59 30.70
CA ARG A 312 -16.84 -23.59 30.15
C ARG A 312 -16.30 -24.22 28.87
N LYS A 313 -15.71 -23.43 27.96
CA LYS A 313 -15.19 -23.93 26.67
C LYS A 313 -13.94 -24.79 26.86
N LEU A 314 -13.03 -24.40 27.76
CA LEU A 314 -11.85 -25.18 28.12
C LEU A 314 -12.23 -26.48 28.84
N LYS A 315 -13.25 -26.45 29.71
CA LYS A 315 -13.73 -27.63 30.43
C LYS A 315 -14.51 -28.60 29.53
N MET A 316 -15.29 -28.10 28.56
CA MET A 316 -15.99 -28.94 27.57
C MET A 316 -15.04 -29.74 26.68
N ASN A 317 -13.84 -29.24 26.41
CA ASN A 317 -12.83 -30.01 25.67
C ASN A 317 -12.18 -31.14 26.50
N TYR A 318 -12.42 -31.17 27.82
CA TYR A 318 -11.87 -32.18 28.73
C TYR A 318 -12.91 -33.27 29.09
N VAL A 319 -14.19 -33.06 28.75
CA VAL A 319 -15.28 -34.00 29.06
C VAL A 319 -15.72 -34.69 27.76
N ILE A 320 -14.84 -35.51 27.20
CA ILE A 320 -15.18 -36.53 26.20
C ILE A 320 -14.39 -37.80 26.55
N GLU A 321 -14.83 -38.49 27.60
CA GLU A 321 -14.76 -39.95 27.76
C GLU A 321 -15.54 -40.29 29.04
N SER A 322 -16.79 -40.74 28.88
CA SER A 322 -17.58 -41.27 29.99
C SER A 322 -17.23 -42.74 30.19
N GLU A 323 -16.29 -43.02 31.09
CA GLU A 323 -16.20 -44.33 31.75
C GLU A 323 -17.42 -44.53 32.66
N ASP A 324 -17.89 -45.78 32.79
CA ASP A 324 -18.93 -46.16 33.74
C ASP A 324 -18.46 -45.85 35.17
N VAL A 325 -19.08 -44.87 35.82
CA VAL A 325 -18.73 -44.46 37.18
C VAL A 325 -19.33 -45.47 38.16
N GLU A 326 -18.48 -46.23 38.86
CA GLU A 326 -18.89 -47.09 39.97
C GLU A 326 -19.18 -46.22 41.21
N PHE A 327 -20.45 -46.19 41.66
CA PHE A 327 -20.85 -45.41 42.83
C PHE A 327 -20.64 -46.22 44.12
N ARG A 328 -19.99 -45.62 45.11
CA ARG A 328 -19.76 -46.23 46.43
C ARG A 328 -21.05 -46.36 47.25
N TYR A 329 -21.98 -45.43 47.07
CA TYR A 329 -23.27 -45.41 47.75
C TYR A 329 -24.39 -45.38 46.72
N ASP A 330 -25.51 -46.00 47.06
CA ASP A 330 -26.73 -45.90 46.28
C ASP A 330 -27.37 -44.54 46.52
N ILE A 331 -27.39 -44.06 47.77
CA ILE A 331 -28.12 -42.85 48.18
C ILE A 331 -27.25 -41.98 49.07
N PHE A 332 -27.22 -40.68 48.81
CA PHE A 332 -26.82 -39.67 49.79
C PHE A 332 -28.05 -38.91 50.30
N VAL A 333 -28.16 -38.73 51.62
CA VAL A 333 -29.29 -38.01 52.25
C VAL A 333 -28.84 -36.67 52.82
N ALA A 334 -29.39 -35.58 52.28
CA ALA A 334 -29.22 -34.21 52.76
C ALA A 334 -30.42 -33.80 53.63
N TYR A 335 -30.17 -33.44 54.89
CA TYR A 335 -31.22 -33.14 55.88
C TYR A 335 -30.74 -32.14 56.94
N ALA A 336 -31.67 -31.52 57.67
CA ALA A 336 -31.42 -30.64 58.82
C ALA A 336 -31.44 -31.41 60.16
N SER A 337 -31.20 -30.76 61.29
CA SER A 337 -31.06 -31.43 62.60
C SER A 337 -32.38 -32.04 63.10
N ASP A 338 -33.48 -31.32 62.88
CA ASP A 338 -34.86 -31.71 63.19
C ASP A 338 -35.27 -33.09 62.66
N CYS A 339 -34.79 -33.47 61.47
CA CYS A 339 -35.14 -34.76 60.86
C CYS A 339 -34.26 -35.95 61.29
N CYS A 340 -33.25 -35.76 62.14
CA CYS A 340 -32.27 -36.81 62.47
C CYS A 340 -32.92 -38.05 63.12
N GLU A 341 -33.81 -37.85 64.10
CA GLU A 341 -34.50 -38.95 64.81
C GLU A 341 -35.41 -39.74 63.88
N TRP A 342 -36.20 -39.04 63.05
CA TRP A 342 -37.08 -39.67 62.06
C TRP A 342 -36.29 -40.46 61.01
N LEU A 343 -35.17 -39.92 60.53
CA LEU A 343 -34.30 -40.61 59.57
C LEU A 343 -33.76 -41.92 60.13
N LYS A 344 -33.26 -41.90 61.38
CA LYS A 344 -32.71 -43.09 62.04
C LYS A 344 -33.79 -44.11 62.39
N GLY A 345 -34.98 -43.66 62.78
CA GLY A 345 -36.08 -44.53 63.21
C GLY A 345 -36.93 -45.09 62.07
N SER A 346 -36.99 -44.41 60.92
CA SER A 346 -37.92 -44.77 59.83
C SER A 346 -37.23 -44.94 58.48
N LEU A 347 -36.60 -43.89 57.94
CA LEU A 347 -36.10 -43.90 56.55
C LEU A 347 -34.90 -44.82 56.34
N ILE A 348 -33.85 -44.69 57.16
CA ILE A 348 -32.62 -45.44 57.01
C ILE A 348 -32.84 -46.96 57.18
N PRO A 349 -33.58 -47.43 58.21
CA PRO A 349 -33.86 -48.87 58.35
C PRO A 349 -34.53 -49.49 57.13
N ILE A 350 -35.52 -48.82 56.54
CA ILE A 350 -36.22 -49.32 55.35
C ILE A 350 -35.27 -49.36 54.14
N LEU A 351 -34.49 -48.30 53.91
CA LEU A 351 -33.54 -48.25 52.78
C LEU A 351 -32.44 -49.32 52.89
N GLU A 352 -31.85 -49.49 54.07
CA GLU A 352 -30.69 -50.37 54.27
C GLU A 352 -31.09 -51.83 54.54
N GLN A 353 -32.10 -52.07 55.38
CA GLN A 353 -32.48 -53.43 55.81
C GLN A 353 -33.48 -54.07 54.86
N ASP A 354 -34.56 -53.36 54.50
CA ASP A 354 -35.61 -53.91 53.65
C ASP A 354 -35.24 -53.85 52.17
N TRP A 355 -34.66 -52.73 51.73
CA TRP A 355 -34.35 -52.50 50.31
C TRP A 355 -32.88 -52.75 49.94
N LYS A 356 -32.02 -53.02 50.93
CA LYS A 356 -30.61 -53.41 50.73
C LYS A 356 -29.78 -52.37 49.95
N LEU A 357 -30.04 -51.09 50.17
CA LEU A 357 -29.31 -49.98 49.56
C LEU A 357 -28.21 -49.46 50.48
N ASN A 358 -27.07 -49.07 49.90
CA ASN A 358 -25.98 -48.43 50.63
C ASN A 358 -26.25 -46.92 50.78
N VAL A 359 -26.62 -46.48 51.98
CA VAL A 359 -27.00 -45.09 52.25
C VAL A 359 -25.85 -44.35 52.93
N CYS A 360 -25.54 -43.14 52.46
CA CYS A 360 -24.58 -42.22 53.06
C CYS A 360 -25.29 -41.11 53.84
N VAL A 361 -24.96 -40.99 55.12
CA VAL A 361 -25.62 -40.10 56.09
C VAL A 361 -24.56 -39.30 56.86
N LYS A 362 -24.72 -37.96 56.88
CA LYS A 362 -23.74 -37.02 57.44
C LYS A 362 -23.34 -37.28 58.91
N ASP A 363 -24.27 -37.77 59.74
CA ASP A 363 -24.02 -37.93 61.18
C ASP A 363 -23.37 -39.29 61.52
N ARG A 364 -23.24 -40.18 60.53
CA ARG A 364 -22.67 -41.53 60.69
C ARG A 364 -21.40 -41.73 59.87
N ASP A 365 -21.42 -41.32 58.61
CA ASP A 365 -20.42 -41.72 57.61
C ASP A 365 -19.34 -40.66 57.36
N PHE A 366 -19.45 -39.49 57.98
CA PHE A 366 -18.49 -38.40 57.78
C PHE A 366 -17.26 -38.59 58.70
N PRO A 367 -16.04 -38.56 58.13
CA PRO A 367 -14.81 -38.68 58.91
C PRO A 367 -14.59 -37.47 59.82
N VAL A 368 -14.11 -37.73 61.04
CA VAL A 368 -13.80 -36.68 62.02
C VAL A 368 -12.51 -35.96 61.61
N GLY A 369 -12.56 -34.63 61.48
CA GLY A 369 -11.39 -33.79 61.20
C GLY A 369 -11.21 -33.40 59.72
N GLU A 370 -12.06 -33.88 58.81
CA GLU A 370 -12.08 -33.43 57.42
C GLU A 370 -12.93 -32.18 57.20
N ASP A 371 -12.67 -31.47 56.09
CA ASP A 371 -13.48 -30.32 55.70
C ASP A 371 -14.91 -30.76 55.35
N ARG A 372 -15.88 -30.10 55.97
CA ARG A 372 -17.29 -30.46 55.84
C ARG A 372 -17.81 -30.24 54.41
N ALA A 373 -17.35 -29.19 53.72
CA ALA A 373 -17.80 -28.92 52.36
C ALA A 373 -17.27 -29.99 51.40
N ASP A 374 -15.99 -30.33 51.50
CA ASP A 374 -15.36 -31.37 50.67
C ASP A 374 -15.99 -32.75 50.92
N THR A 375 -16.30 -33.07 52.17
CA THR A 375 -16.94 -34.34 52.54
C THR A 375 -18.34 -34.47 51.93
N VAL A 376 -19.14 -33.39 51.98
CA VAL A 376 -20.47 -33.34 51.35
C VAL A 376 -20.36 -33.52 49.83
N ILE A 377 -19.44 -32.79 49.19
CA ILE A 377 -19.17 -32.87 47.76
C ILE A 377 -18.82 -34.30 47.36
N ASN A 378 -17.88 -34.91 48.07
CA ASN A 378 -17.41 -36.26 47.78
C ASN A 378 -18.50 -37.32 48.01
N SER A 379 -19.33 -37.13 49.03
CA SER A 379 -20.46 -38.03 49.33
C SER A 379 -21.54 -37.96 48.23
N MET A 380 -21.86 -36.76 47.74
CA MET A 380 -22.78 -36.57 46.60
C MET A 380 -22.21 -37.13 45.29
N ARG A 381 -20.91 -36.94 45.04
CA ARG A 381 -20.23 -37.47 43.85
C ARG A 381 -20.23 -39.00 43.81
N ASN A 382 -20.01 -39.64 44.95
CA ASN A 382 -19.97 -41.11 45.05
C ASN A 382 -21.34 -41.76 45.27
N SER A 383 -22.43 -41.00 45.15
CA SER A 383 -23.80 -41.51 45.31
C SER A 383 -24.59 -41.46 44.01
N LYS A 384 -25.37 -42.50 43.72
CA LYS A 384 -26.23 -42.58 42.53
C LYS A 384 -27.47 -41.69 42.65
N PHE A 385 -28.13 -41.71 43.81
CA PHE A 385 -29.28 -40.88 44.13
C PHE A 385 -28.92 -39.86 45.22
N ILE A 386 -29.48 -38.66 45.12
CA ILE A 386 -29.37 -37.63 46.15
C ILE A 386 -30.78 -37.32 46.64
N ILE A 387 -31.06 -37.62 47.90
CA ILE A 387 -32.34 -37.34 48.56
C ILE A 387 -32.17 -36.09 49.43
N PHE A 388 -32.97 -35.06 49.18
CA PHE A 388 -33.11 -33.90 50.06
C PHE A 388 -34.37 -34.05 50.90
N ILE A 389 -34.24 -33.96 52.22
CA ILE A 389 -35.36 -33.84 53.15
C ILE A 389 -35.56 -32.35 53.43
N ILE A 390 -36.63 -31.78 52.86
CA ILE A 390 -36.96 -30.36 53.01
C ILE A 390 -37.96 -30.21 54.13
N THR A 391 -37.51 -29.56 55.21
CA THR A 391 -38.31 -29.10 56.34
C THR A 391 -38.16 -27.58 56.49
N PRO A 392 -38.99 -26.92 57.33
CA PRO A 392 -38.83 -25.50 57.62
C PRO A 392 -37.45 -25.13 58.20
N GLU A 393 -36.79 -26.03 58.94
CA GLU A 393 -35.42 -25.80 59.45
C GLU A 393 -34.38 -25.92 58.33
N PHE A 394 -34.54 -26.87 57.40
CA PHE A 394 -33.66 -27.03 56.25
C PHE A 394 -33.61 -25.76 55.39
N ILE A 395 -34.77 -25.18 55.09
CA ILE A 395 -34.90 -23.98 54.25
C ILE A 395 -34.21 -22.76 54.88
N LYS A 396 -34.29 -22.62 56.21
CA LYS A 396 -33.68 -21.49 56.94
C LYS A 396 -32.15 -21.61 57.04
N ARG A 397 -31.59 -22.80 56.81
CA ARG A 397 -30.17 -23.07 57.00
C ARG A 397 -29.34 -22.49 55.85
N LYS A 398 -28.33 -21.68 56.19
CA LYS A 398 -27.34 -21.14 55.23
C LYS A 398 -26.64 -22.24 54.41
N TRP A 399 -26.49 -23.43 54.98
CA TRP A 399 -25.82 -24.58 54.36
C TRP A 399 -26.69 -25.31 53.33
N GLY A 400 -28.03 -25.24 53.42
CA GLY A 400 -28.94 -25.92 52.50
C GLY A 400 -28.76 -25.43 51.05
N LYS A 401 -28.56 -24.12 50.87
CA LYS A 401 -28.26 -23.53 49.55
C LYS A 401 -26.99 -24.10 48.92
N PHE A 402 -25.93 -24.29 49.70
CA PHE A 402 -24.68 -24.87 49.21
C PHE A 402 -24.87 -26.32 48.77
N GLU A 403 -25.55 -27.13 49.58
CA GLU A 403 -25.85 -28.54 49.27
C GLU A 403 -26.68 -28.66 47.97
N ILE A 404 -27.66 -27.78 47.76
CA ILE A 404 -28.49 -27.76 46.55
C ILE A 404 -27.68 -27.37 45.30
N GLU A 405 -26.87 -26.31 45.39
CA GLU A 405 -26.03 -25.89 44.25
C GLU A 405 -24.99 -26.96 43.88
N MET A 406 -24.47 -27.68 44.86
CA MET A 406 -23.57 -28.79 44.60
C MET A 406 -24.27 -29.97 43.94
N ALA A 407 -25.45 -30.37 44.43
CA ALA A 407 -26.22 -31.45 43.81
C ALA A 407 -26.62 -31.13 42.37
N LYS A 408 -26.99 -29.87 42.07
CA LYS A 408 -27.25 -29.39 40.71
C LYS A 408 -26.05 -29.56 39.80
N TYR A 409 -24.87 -29.21 40.31
CA TYR A 409 -23.63 -29.34 39.58
C TYR A 409 -23.32 -30.81 39.27
N GLU A 410 -23.39 -31.71 40.26
CA GLU A 410 -23.16 -33.15 40.09
C GLU A 410 -24.19 -33.82 39.16
N MET A 411 -25.47 -33.42 39.24
CA MET A 411 -26.52 -33.89 38.35
C MET A 411 -26.29 -33.45 36.89
N PHE A 412 -25.77 -32.24 36.66
CA PHE A 412 -25.45 -31.78 35.31
C PHE A 412 -24.28 -32.55 34.71
N GLU A 413 -23.26 -32.87 35.52
CA GLU A 413 -22.08 -33.64 35.12
C GLU A 413 -22.44 -35.09 34.75
N HIS A 414 -23.39 -35.73 35.46
CA HIS A 414 -23.79 -37.13 35.25
C HIS A 414 -25.30 -37.32 34.99
N ARG A 415 -25.90 -36.49 34.12
CA ARG A 415 -27.36 -36.42 33.91
C ARG A 415 -28.06 -37.74 33.55
N LYS A 416 -27.34 -38.72 32.97
CA LYS A 416 -27.92 -40.02 32.61
C LYS A 416 -27.98 -41.03 33.78
N GLN A 417 -27.16 -40.84 34.82
CA GLN A 417 -26.95 -41.83 35.88
C GLN A 417 -27.30 -41.32 37.29
N LYS A 418 -27.32 -40.00 37.51
CA LYS A 418 -27.71 -39.39 38.80
C LYS A 418 -29.12 -38.82 38.77
N ARG A 419 -29.86 -38.98 39.88
CA ARG A 419 -31.18 -38.37 40.08
C ARG A 419 -31.28 -37.69 41.44
N ILE A 420 -32.00 -36.56 41.48
CA ILE A 420 -32.32 -35.84 42.71
C ILE A 420 -33.78 -36.11 43.08
N ILE A 421 -34.00 -36.52 44.32
CA ILE A 421 -35.31 -36.68 44.94
C ILE A 421 -35.43 -35.68 46.08
N VAL A 422 -36.56 -34.99 46.15
CA VAL A 422 -36.90 -34.01 47.18
C VAL A 422 -38.10 -34.55 47.95
N ILE A 423 -37.93 -34.86 49.22
CA ILE A 423 -38.99 -35.25 50.14
C ILE A 423 -39.36 -34.02 50.97
N MET A 424 -40.60 -33.55 50.83
CA MET A 424 -41.13 -32.41 51.58
C MET A 424 -41.82 -32.94 52.84
N LYS A 425 -41.37 -32.52 54.03
CA LYS A 425 -41.86 -33.04 55.32
C LYS A 425 -42.28 -31.89 56.24
N ASP A 426 -43.09 -32.22 57.26
CA ASP A 426 -43.58 -31.31 58.32
C ASP A 426 -44.39 -30.12 57.79
N GLY A 427 -45.32 -30.41 56.88
CA GLY A 427 -46.25 -29.41 56.30
C GLY A 427 -45.62 -28.51 55.24
N THR A 428 -44.42 -28.84 54.76
CA THR A 428 -43.73 -28.11 53.69
C THR A 428 -44.43 -28.38 52.34
N SER A 429 -44.73 -27.31 51.60
CA SER A 429 -45.34 -27.38 50.26
C SER A 429 -44.30 -27.17 49.16
N LYS A 430 -44.72 -27.32 47.89
CA LYS A 430 -43.84 -27.11 46.73
C LYS A 430 -43.33 -25.68 46.63
N GLU A 431 -44.13 -24.71 47.06
CA GLU A 431 -43.80 -23.28 47.10
C GLU A 431 -42.67 -22.97 48.10
N ASP A 432 -42.51 -23.81 49.12
CA ASP A 432 -41.49 -23.66 50.15
C ASP A 432 -40.13 -24.25 49.74
N VAL A 433 -40.09 -25.06 48.66
CA VAL A 433 -38.85 -25.63 48.13
C VAL A 433 -37.94 -24.50 47.65
N PRO A 434 -36.65 -24.46 48.05
CA PRO A 434 -35.75 -23.35 47.71
C PRO A 434 -35.68 -23.08 46.20
N ILE A 435 -35.71 -21.79 45.83
CA ILE A 435 -35.75 -21.32 44.43
C ILE A 435 -34.54 -21.79 43.60
N GLU A 436 -33.46 -22.19 44.25
CA GLU A 436 -32.29 -22.80 43.61
C GLU A 436 -32.65 -24.03 42.77
N PHE A 437 -33.69 -24.78 43.15
CA PHE A 437 -34.23 -25.90 42.37
C PHE A 437 -35.03 -25.47 41.13
N SER A 438 -35.50 -24.21 41.05
CA SER A 438 -36.42 -23.74 39.97
C SER A 438 -35.88 -23.95 38.56
N LEU A 439 -34.56 -23.88 38.39
CA LEU A 439 -33.90 -24.08 37.10
C LEU A 439 -33.85 -25.56 36.67
N ILE A 440 -34.11 -26.50 37.59
CA ILE A 440 -34.04 -27.95 37.35
C ILE A 440 -35.32 -28.71 37.78
N TRP A 441 -36.44 -28.03 38.02
CA TRP A 441 -37.68 -28.67 38.47
C TRP A 441 -38.19 -29.81 37.57
N LYS A 442 -37.85 -29.80 36.28
CA LYS A 442 -38.22 -30.88 35.35
C LYS A 442 -37.41 -32.16 35.55
N ASP A 443 -36.25 -32.06 36.18
CA ASP A 443 -35.29 -33.14 36.39
C ASP A 443 -35.25 -33.61 37.87
N VAL A 444 -36.03 -32.98 38.75
CA VAL A 444 -36.14 -33.31 40.18
C VAL A 444 -37.45 -34.01 40.46
N ILE A 445 -37.40 -35.12 41.19
CA ILE A 445 -38.57 -35.85 41.65
C ILE A 445 -38.99 -35.27 43.00
N MET A 446 -40.23 -34.83 43.15
CA MET A 446 -40.76 -34.28 44.40
C MET A 446 -41.77 -35.26 45.00
N ILE A 447 -41.61 -35.55 46.29
CA ILE A 447 -42.45 -36.44 47.08
C ILE A 447 -42.94 -35.67 48.29
N GLU A 448 -44.26 -35.62 48.49
CA GLU A 448 -44.87 -34.99 49.65
C GLU A 448 -45.04 -36.05 50.75
N TRP A 449 -44.48 -35.78 51.94
CA TRP A 449 -44.57 -36.67 53.08
C TRP A 449 -45.80 -36.29 53.93
N PRO A 450 -46.75 -37.22 54.16
CA PRO A 450 -47.96 -36.92 54.91
C PRO A 450 -47.65 -36.60 56.38
N SER A 451 -48.45 -35.73 56.98
CA SER A 451 -48.45 -35.52 58.43
C SER A 451 -48.89 -36.78 59.17
N ASP A 452 -48.34 -37.01 60.37
CA ASP A 452 -48.49 -38.22 61.17
C ASP A 452 -49.94 -38.46 61.61
N ASP A 453 -50.77 -38.98 60.71
CA ASP A 453 -52.12 -39.57 60.92
C ASP A 453 -52.71 -40.24 59.65
N ILE A 454 -51.93 -40.43 58.57
CA ILE A 454 -52.39 -40.96 57.27
C ILE A 454 -51.51 -42.16 56.83
N ASN A 455 -52.10 -43.12 56.11
CA ASN A 455 -51.39 -44.30 55.56
C ASN A 455 -50.18 -43.87 54.69
N THR A 456 -48.96 -44.22 55.14
CA THR A 456 -47.70 -43.89 54.47
C THR A 456 -47.29 -44.91 53.38
N GLU A 457 -48.01 -46.02 53.23
CA GLU A 457 -47.66 -47.12 52.30
C GLU A 457 -47.51 -46.66 50.85
N ASN A 458 -48.36 -45.74 50.38
CA ASN A 458 -48.30 -45.23 49.01
C ASN A 458 -47.00 -44.42 48.76
N VAL A 459 -46.55 -43.64 49.74
CA VAL A 459 -45.34 -42.81 49.63
C VAL A 459 -44.08 -43.67 49.63
N TRP A 460 -44.08 -44.74 50.43
CA TRP A 460 -43.01 -45.75 50.40
C TRP A 460 -42.92 -46.47 49.05
N TYR A 461 -44.06 -46.82 48.46
CA TYR A 461 -44.11 -47.43 47.14
C TYR A 461 -43.57 -46.48 46.05
N ASP A 462 -43.98 -45.22 46.06
CA ASP A 462 -43.52 -44.21 45.10
C ASP A 462 -42.02 -43.96 45.22
N LEU A 463 -41.49 -43.84 46.44
CA LEU A 463 -40.07 -43.68 46.67
C LEU A 463 -39.26 -44.87 46.13
N LYS A 464 -39.75 -46.10 46.37
CA LYS A 464 -39.11 -47.32 45.87
C LYS A 464 -39.05 -47.37 44.35
N LEU A 465 -40.15 -47.02 43.67
CA LEU A 465 -40.24 -46.98 42.21
C LEU A 465 -39.20 -46.02 41.59
N GLN A 466 -38.93 -44.90 42.25
CA GLN A 466 -38.01 -43.88 41.74
C GLN A 466 -36.53 -44.27 41.91
N LEU A 467 -36.25 -45.09 42.93
CA LEU A 467 -34.91 -45.62 43.22
C LEU A 467 -34.55 -46.83 42.35
N GLY A 468 -35.54 -47.44 41.68
CA GLY A 468 -35.36 -48.51 40.69
C GLY A 468 -35.54 -49.89 41.28
#